data_AF-A0A349LTF5-F1
#
_entry.id   AF-A0A349LTF5-F1
#
_cell.length_a   1.000
_cell.length_b   1.000
_cell.length_c   1.000
_cell.angle_alpha   90.00
_cell.angle_beta   90.00
_cell.angle_gamma   90.00
#
_symmetry.space_group_name_H-M   'P 1'
#
loop_
_entity.id
_entity.type
_entity.pdbx_description
1 polymer ?
#
loop_
_entity_poly.entity_id
_entity_poly.type
_entity_poly.pdbx_seq_one_letter_code
_entity_poly.pdbx_strand_id
1 'polypeptide(L)' 'MEFLRDGTIPANVFIYGIFCLGISVVCALLAKDKGRNTLIAAITGLVPGLNYLALAYYIGVSKK' A
#
# COMPACT_ATOMS: atom_id res chain seq x y z
N MET A 1 -20.62 -11.32 -1.47
CA MET A 1 -19.50 -11.80 -0.61
C MET A 1 -19.65 -13.29 -0.27
N GLU A 2 -20.26 -14.10 -1.14
CA GLU A 2 -20.43 -15.56 -0.88
C GLU A 2 -19.09 -16.27 -0.66
N PHE A 3 -18.09 -15.93 -1.46
CA PHE A 3 -16.70 -16.42 -1.36
C PHE A 3 -15.99 -16.13 -0.02
N LEU A 4 -16.46 -15.15 0.77
CA LEU A 4 -15.97 -14.87 2.13
C LEU A 4 -16.74 -15.66 3.19
N ARG A 5 -17.99 -16.06 2.90
CA ARG A 5 -18.84 -16.89 3.76
C ARG A 5 -18.56 -18.39 3.59
N ASP A 6 -18.29 -18.82 2.36
CA ASP A 6 -17.94 -20.21 2.01
C ASP A 6 -16.45 -20.52 2.26
N GLY A 7 -15.66 -19.52 2.66
CA GLY A 7 -14.24 -19.70 3.02
C GLY A 7 -13.28 -19.88 1.83
N THR A 8 -13.75 -19.77 0.59
CA THR A 8 -12.92 -19.87 -0.62
C THR A 8 -11.81 -18.82 -0.64
N ILE A 9 -12.10 -17.61 -0.17
CA ILE A 9 -11.11 -16.57 0.09
C ILE A 9 -11.11 -16.33 1.59
N PRO A 10 -10.00 -16.59 2.29
CA PRO A 10 -9.95 -16.34 3.71
C PRO A 10 -10.05 -14.83 3.95
N ALA A 11 -10.96 -14.42 4.83
CA ALA A 11 -11.34 -13.02 5.00
C ALA A 11 -10.17 -12.10 5.38
N ASN A 12 -9.16 -12.65 6.06
CA ASN A 12 -7.92 -11.95 6.37
C ASN A 12 -7.16 -11.51 5.11
N VAL A 13 -7.06 -12.34 4.07
CA VAL A 13 -6.36 -12.01 2.80
C VAL A 13 -7.12 -10.92 2.06
N PHE A 14 -8.45 -10.97 2.05
CA PHE A 14 -9.28 -9.94 1.44
C PHE A 14 -9.10 -8.58 2.14
N ILE A 15 -9.17 -8.57 3.48
CA ILE A 15 -8.94 -7.35 4.28
C ILE A 15 -7.51 -6.83 4.09
N TYR A 16 -6.52 -7.72 4.05
CA TYR A 16 -5.13 -7.34 3.83
C TYR A 16 -4.90 -6.70 2.45
N GLY A 17 -5.59 -7.20 1.42
CA GLY A 17 -5.59 -6.58 0.08
C GLY A 17 -6.14 -5.14 0.09
N ILE A 18 -7.21 -4.89 0.85
CA ILE A 18 -7.76 -3.54 1.03
C ILE A 18 -6.74 -2.63 1.73
N PHE A 19 -6.05 -3.12 2.77
CA PHE A 19 -4.99 -2.35 3.44
C PHE A 19 -3.83 -2.03 2.50
N CYS A 20 -3.38 -2.97 1.66
CA CYS A 20 -2.35 -2.69 0.65
C CYS A 20 -2.78 -1.60 -0.32
N LEU A 21 -4.04 -1.59 -0.77
CA LEU A 21 -4.55 -0.51 -1.62
C LEU A 21 -4.50 0.84 -0.89
N GLY A 22 -4.92 0.90 0.37
CA GLY A 22 -4.83 2.10 1.19
C GLY A 22 -3.39 2.62 1.34
N ILE A 23 -2.45 1.73 1.68
CA ILE A 23 -1.04 2.08 1.84
C ILE A 23 -0.42 2.53 0.51
N SER A 24 -0.77 1.89 -0.61
CA SER A 24 -0.35 2.29 -1.95
C SER A 24 -0.73 3.74 -2.27
N VAL A 25 -1.98 4.12 -1.99
CA VAL A 25 -2.45 5.50 -2.18
C VAL A 25 -1.68 6.46 -1.28
N VAL A 26 -1.50 6.13 -0.01
CA VAL A 26 -0.75 6.96 0.95
C VAL A 26 0.69 7.16 0.47
N CYS A 27 1.41 6.09 0.11
CA CYS A 27 2.77 6.18 -0.44
C CYS A 27 2.82 7.04 -1.71
N ALA A 28 1.86 6.88 -2.63
CA ALA A 28 1.78 7.69 -3.84
C ALA A 28 1.60 9.18 -3.53
N LEU A 29 0.74 9.53 -2.55
CA LEU A 29 0.52 10.91 -2.11
C LEU A 29 1.76 11.50 -1.43
N LEU A 30 2.40 10.75 -0.53
CA LEU A 30 3.66 11.19 0.11
C LEU A 30 4.77 11.38 -0.92
N ALA A 31 4.90 10.48 -1.88
CA ALA A 31 5.88 10.63 -2.95
C ALA A 31 5.59 11.88 -3.81
N LYS A 32 4.32 12.15 -4.11
CA LYS A 32 3.91 13.36 -4.84
C LYS A 32 4.28 14.62 -4.07
N ASP A 33 3.95 14.68 -2.78
CA ASP A 33 4.28 15.84 -1.94
C ASP A 33 5.79 16.07 -1.87
N LYS A 34 6.58 15.00 -1.86
CA LYS A 34 8.04 15.06 -1.78
C LYS A 34 8.76 15.24 -3.13
N GLY A 35 8.03 15.43 -4.23
CA GLY A 35 8.61 15.56 -5.57
C GLY A 35 9.35 14.29 -6.03
N ARG A 36 8.89 13.12 -5.61
CA ARG A 36 9.45 11.81 -5.98
C ARG A 36 8.53 11.07 -6.95
N ASN A 37 9.05 9.98 -7.52
CA ASN A 37 8.30 9.19 -8.48
C ASN A 37 7.12 8.48 -7.80
N THR A 38 5.92 8.98 -8.08
CA THR A 38 4.65 8.49 -7.54
C THR A 38 4.32 7.08 -8.01
N LEU A 39 4.75 6.71 -9.21
CA LEU A 39 4.46 5.39 -9.79
C LEU A 39 5.20 4.28 -9.02
N ILE A 40 6.48 4.52 -8.68
CA ILE A 40 7.27 3.58 -7.85
C ILE A 40 6.66 3.48 -6.46
N ALA A 41 6.24 4.60 -5.87
CA ALA A 41 5.62 4.63 -4.55
C ALA A 41 4.29 3.85 -4.51
N ALA A 42 3.48 3.98 -5.55
CA ALA A 42 2.22 3.24 -5.68
C ALA A 42 2.48 1.73 -5.80
N ILE A 43 3.40 1.30 -6.68
CA ILE A 43 3.73 -0.12 -6.87
C ILE A 43 4.28 -0.72 -5.58
N THR A 44 5.26 -0.06 -4.95
CA THR A 44 5.88 -0.55 -3.71
C THR A 44 4.91 -0.57 -2.53
N GLY A 45 3.96 0.35 -2.47
CA GLY A 45 2.89 0.34 -1.47
C GLY A 45 1.81 -0.72 -1.71
N LEU A 46 1.69 -1.25 -2.93
CA LEU A 46 0.71 -2.29 -3.28
C LEU A 46 1.24 -3.70 -3.00
N VAL A 47 2.56 -3.88 -2.97
CA VAL A 47 3.20 -5.17 -2.68
C VAL A 47 3.15 -5.47 -1.17
N PRO A 48 2.48 -6.57 -0.75
CA PRO A 48 2.51 -7.06 0.63
C PRO A 48 3.95 -7.17 1.17
N GLY A 49 4.19 -6.62 2.37
CA GLY A 49 5.51 -6.70 3.04
C GLY A 49 6.42 -5.53 2.69
N LEU A 50 6.56 -5.20 1.39
CA LEU A 50 7.28 -3.99 0.97
C LEU A 50 6.50 -2.71 1.29
N ASN A 51 5.17 -2.80 1.37
CA ASN A 51 4.27 -1.70 1.66
C ASN A 51 4.64 -0.93 2.95
N TYR A 52 4.98 -1.63 4.03
CA TYR A 52 5.39 -1.01 5.30
C TYR A 52 6.76 -0.34 5.21
N LEU A 53 7.71 -0.94 4.47
CA LEU A 53 9.03 -0.36 4.23
C LEU A 53 8.92 0.90 3.36
N ALA A 54 8.10 0.85 2.31
CA ALA A 54 7.82 1.99 1.45
C ALA A 54 7.19 3.12 2.26
N LEU A 55 6.19 2.82 3.09
CA LEU A 55 5.54 3.81 3.95
C LEU A 55 6.54 4.46 4.91
N ALA A 56 7.35 3.66 5.62
CA ALA A 56 8.37 4.18 6.53
C ALA A 56 9.40 5.06 5.81
N TYR A 57 9.85 4.63 4.62
CA TYR A 57 10.77 5.39 3.78
C TYR A 57 10.17 6.74 3.37
N TYR A 58 8.95 6.73 2.83
CA TYR A 58 8.28 7.95 2.37
C TYR A 58 7.82 8.83 3.52
N ILE A 59 7.69 8.35 4.76
CA ILE A 59 7.49 9.21 5.94
C ILE A 59 8.81 9.90 6.31
N GLY A 60 9.90 9.14 6.40
CA GLY A 60 11.18 9.62 6.90
C GLY A 60 11.99 10.45 5.91
N VAL A 61 11.80 10.27 4.60
CA VAL A 61 12.58 11.01 3.61
C VAL A 61 12.17 12.48 3.59
N SER A 62 13.14 13.40 3.61
CA SER A 62 12.81 14.83 3.56
C SER A 62 12.29 15.22 2.17
N LYS A 63 11.51 16.31 2.14
CA LYS A 63 11.08 16.94 0.90
C LYS A 63 12.34 17.41 0.15
N LYS A 64 12.42 17.08 -1.14
CA LYS A 64 13.52 17.53 -1.98
C LYS A 64 13.40 19.01 -2.29
#